data_AF-W4SF27-F1
#
_entry.id   AF-W4SF27-F1
#
_cell.length_a   1.000
_cell.length_b   1.000
_cell.length_c   1.000
_cell.angle_alpha   90.00
_cell.angle_beta   90.00
_cell.angle_gamma   90.00
#
_symmetry.space_group_name_H-M   'P 1'
#
loop_
_entity.id
_entity.type
_entity.pdbx_description
1 polymer ?
#
loop_
_entity_poly.entity_id
_entity_poly.type
_entity_poly.pdbx_seq_one_letter_code
_entity_poly.pdbx_strand_id
1 'polypeptide(L)'
;MLLALEDTENALIGYGRQQARLAIVVEQANAARRAEQLAQIRYREGSEDFLTLLDAQRTQLAADDALAQAEAAVNVGVVGVYKALGGWKQGEAPAAPVAVLNR
;
A
#
# COMPACT_ATOMS: atom_id res chain seq x y z
N MET A 1 -17.91 20.14 15.77
CA MET A 1 -17.03 19.15 16.43
C MET A 1 -17.37 17.71 16.04
N LEU A 2 -18.65 17.33 15.86
CA LEU A 2 -19.03 15.98 15.38
C LEU A 2 -18.32 15.57 14.08
N LEU A 3 -18.27 16.46 13.09
CA LEU A 3 -17.69 16.17 11.77
C LEU A 3 -16.20 15.76 11.85
N ALA A 4 -15.43 16.42 12.72
CA ALA A 4 -14.01 16.12 12.88
C ALA A 4 -13.78 14.77 13.58
N LEU A 5 -14.67 14.38 14.49
CA LEU A 5 -14.60 13.08 15.16
C LEU A 5 -14.96 11.95 14.18
N GLU A 6 -16.01 12.15 13.38
CA GLU A 6 -16.41 11.22 12.32
C GLU A 6 -15.29 11.02 11.29
N ASP A 7 -14.63 12.09 10.84
CA ASP A 7 -13.48 12.00 9.93
C ASP A 7 -12.31 11.21 10.53
N THR A 8 -12.02 11.39 11.82
CA THR A 8 -10.97 10.60 12.50
C THR A 8 -11.32 9.13 12.61
N GLU A 9 -12.56 8.82 12.99
CA GLU A 9 -13.03 7.44 13.13
C GLU A 9 -12.98 6.72 11.78
N ASN A 10 -13.46 7.38 10.72
CA ASN A 10 -13.40 6.86 9.36
C ASN A 10 -11.97 6.61 8.90
N ALA A 11 -11.02 7.52 9.19
CA ALA A 11 -9.62 7.35 8.84
C ALA A 11 -8.97 6.17 9.59
N LEU A 12 -9.24 6.02 10.89
CA LEU A 12 -8.72 4.90 11.68
C LEU A 12 -9.30 3.55 11.24
N ILE A 13 -10.61 3.47 10.99
CA ILE A 13 -11.26 2.26 10.49
C ILE A 13 -10.71 1.88 9.12
N GLY A 14 -10.55 2.86 8.23
CA GLY A 14 -9.94 2.66 6.90
C GLY A 14 -8.53 2.09 6.99
N TYR A 15 -7.69 2.68 7.83
CA TYR A 15 -6.33 2.23 8.07
C TYR A 15 -6.27 0.80 8.63
N GLY A 16 -7.10 0.48 9.63
CA GLY A 16 -7.15 -0.87 10.20
C GLY A 16 -7.54 -1.93 9.16
N ARG A 17 -8.50 -1.63 8.29
CA ARG A 17 -8.87 -2.52 7.17
C ARG A 17 -7.73 -2.69 6.16
N GLN A 18 -6.98 -1.63 5.86
CA GLN A 18 -5.82 -1.69 4.97
C GLN A 18 -4.69 -2.54 5.55
N GLN A 19 -4.41 -2.43 6.85
CA GLN A 19 -3.45 -3.32 7.51
C GLN A 19 -3.88 -4.80 7.45
N ALA A 20 -5.15 -5.09 7.73
CA ALA A 20 -5.65 -6.46 7.68
C ALA A 20 -5.55 -7.04 6.26
N ARG A 21 -5.84 -6.22 5.23
CA ARG A 21 -5.65 -6.59 3.83
C ARG A 21 -4.18 -6.83 3.49
N LEU A 22 -3.26 -5.98 3.97
CA LEU A 22 -1.83 -6.14 3.73
C LEU A 22 -1.33 -7.50 4.24
N ALA A 23 -1.73 -7.92 5.44
CA ALA A 23 -1.36 -9.22 5.98
C ALA A 23 -1.79 -10.39 5.08
N ILE A 24 -3.01 -10.35 4.54
CA ILE A 24 -3.52 -11.36 3.61
C ILE A 24 -2.70 -11.37 2.31
N VAL A 25 -2.41 -10.20 1.76
CA VAL A 25 -1.68 -10.09 0.49
C VAL A 25 -0.21 -10.50 0.63
N VAL A 26 0.42 -10.25 1.78
CA VAL A 26 1.76 -10.77 2.10
C VAL A 26 1.79 -12.29 2.04
N GLU A 27 0.81 -12.96 2.66
CA GLU A 27 0.70 -14.42 2.60
C GLU A 27 0.49 -14.94 1.17
N GLN A 28 -0.33 -14.24 0.37
CA GLN A 28 -0.55 -14.56 -1.04
C GLN A 28 0.73 -14.43 -1.87
N ALA A 29 1.48 -13.35 -1.72
CA ALA A 29 2.75 -13.13 -2.41
C ALA A 29 3.78 -14.19 -2.03
N ASN A 30 3.88 -14.55 -0.75
CA ASN A 30 4.75 -15.60 -0.27
C ASN A 30 4.38 -16.98 -0.86
N ALA A 31 3.09 -17.29 -0.95
CA ALA A 31 2.62 -18.52 -1.57
C ALA A 31 2.93 -18.57 -3.07
N ALA A 32 2.71 -17.46 -3.79
CA ALA A 32 3.00 -17.36 -5.22
C ALA A 32 4.50 -17.52 -5.52
N ARG A 33 5.38 -16.90 -4.72
CA ARG A 33 6.85 -17.08 -4.84
C ARG A 33 7.27 -18.53 -4.64
N ARG A 34 6.70 -19.23 -3.64
CA ARG A 34 6.99 -20.67 -3.44
C ARG A 34 6.51 -21.52 -4.62
N ALA A 35 5.35 -21.18 -5.20
CA ALA A 35 4.81 -21.89 -6.35
C ALA A 35 5.71 -21.71 -7.60
N GLU A 36 6.19 -20.49 -7.85
CA GLU A 36 7.13 -20.19 -8.93
C GLU A 36 8.44 -20.97 -8.75
N GLN A 37 9.03 -20.96 -7.55
CA GLN A 37 10.25 -21.69 -7.25
C GLN A 37 10.10 -23.19 -7.52
N LEU A 38 8.97 -23.77 -7.14
CA LEU A 38 8.69 -25.18 -7.36
C LEU A 38 8.49 -25.49 -8.85
N ALA A 39 7.77 -24.64 -9.58
CA ALA A 39 7.62 -24.78 -11.04
C ALA A 39 8.97 -24.66 -11.75
N GLN A 40 9.85 -23.78 -11.29
CA GLN A 40 11.20 -23.62 -11.85
C GLN A 40 12.08 -24.85 -11.61
N ILE A 41 11.96 -25.51 -10.46
CA ILE A 41 12.63 -26.78 -10.18
C ILE A 41 12.11 -27.85 -11.15
N ARG A 42 10.79 -28.05 -11.22
CA ARG A 42 10.18 -29.10 -12.07
C ARG A 42 10.45 -28.89 -13.55
N TYR A 43 10.44 -27.65 -14.04
CA TYR A 43 10.81 -27.32 -15.41
C TYR A 43 12.27 -27.71 -15.70
N ARG A 44 13.20 -27.39 -14.79
CA ARG A 44 14.62 -27.76 -14.96
C ARG A 44 14.85 -29.27 -14.93
N GLU A 45 14.05 -30.00 -14.18
CA GLU A 45 14.06 -31.46 -14.14
C GLU A 45 13.38 -32.10 -15.36
N GLY A 46 12.71 -31.31 -16.21
CA GLY A 46 11.94 -31.80 -17.35
C GLY A 46 10.58 -32.40 -16.99
N SER A 47 10.14 -32.21 -15.74
CA SER A 47 8.91 -32.76 -15.17
C SER A 47 7.66 -31.91 -15.47
N GLU A 48 7.84 -30.65 -15.85
CA GLU A 48 6.78 -29.71 -16.22
C GLU A 48 7.15 -28.91 -17.48
N ASP A 49 6.13 -28.49 -18.24
CA ASP A 49 6.31 -27.65 -19.43
C ASP A 49 6.55 -26.18 -19.07
N PHE A 50 7.20 -25.45 -19.99
CA PHE A 50 7.50 -24.02 -19.87
C PHE A 50 6.24 -23.18 -19.65
N LEU A 51 5.10 -23.58 -20.21
CA LEU A 51 3.84 -22.86 -19.99
C LEU A 51 3.41 -22.85 -18.51
N THR A 52 3.65 -23.94 -17.78
CA THR A 52 3.35 -24.02 -16.35
C THR A 52 4.28 -23.10 -15.55
N LEU A 53 5.57 -23.06 -15.90
CA LEU A 53 6.52 -22.12 -15.31
C LEU A 53 6.10 -20.67 -15.57
N LEU A 54 5.74 -20.33 -16.80
CA LEU A 54 5.32 -18.99 -17.18
C LEU A 54 4.05 -18.56 -16.43
N ASP A 55 3.09 -19.46 -16.24
CA ASP A 55 1.87 -19.16 -15.49
C ASP A 55 2.14 -18.93 -14.00
N ALA A 56 3.05 -19.70 -13.41
CA ALA A 56 3.51 -19.49 -12.04
C ALA A 56 4.23 -18.14 -11.88
N GLN A 57 5.09 -17.77 -12.84
CA GLN A 57 5.77 -16.47 -12.86
C GLN A 57 4.80 -15.30 -13.01
N ARG A 58 3.79 -15.42 -13.88
CA ARG A 58 2.73 -14.41 -14.03
C ARG A 58 1.93 -14.24 -12.74
N THR A 59 1.63 -15.36 -12.07
CA THR A 59 0.93 -15.36 -10.78
C THR A 59 1.76 -14.68 -9.70
N GLN A 60 3.06 -14.98 -9.63
CA GLN A 60 3.99 -14.32 -8.70
C GLN A 60 4.10 -12.82 -8.97
N LEU A 61 4.22 -12.40 -10.23
CA LEU A 61 4.25 -10.97 -10.57
C LEU A 61 2.96 -10.26 -10.15
N ALA A 62 1.79 -10.83 -10.45
CA ALA A 62 0.51 -10.25 -10.06
C ALA A 62 0.34 -10.15 -8.53
N ALA A 63 0.86 -11.13 -7.78
CA ALA A 63 0.82 -11.12 -6.32
C ALA A 63 1.76 -10.07 -5.73
N ASP A 64 2.95 -9.88 -6.31
CA ASP A 64 3.89 -8.84 -5.89
C ASP A 64 3.36 -7.42 -6.21
N ASP A 65 2.70 -7.23 -7.36
CA ASP A 65 2.01 -5.98 -7.68
C ASP A 65 0.89 -5.67 -6.68
N ALA A 66 0.10 -6.68 -6.30
CA ALA A 66 -0.94 -6.53 -5.29
C ALA A 66 -0.35 -6.15 -3.92
N LEU A 67 0.80 -6.73 -3.55
CA LEU A 67 1.50 -6.41 -2.32
C LEU A 67 1.96 -4.94 -2.32
N ALA A 68 2.61 -4.48 -3.39
CA ALA A 68 3.03 -3.10 -3.52
C ALA A 68 1.86 -2.11 -3.42
N GLN A 69 0.71 -2.44 -4.03
CA GLN A 69 -0.51 -1.63 -3.92
C GLN A 69 -1.07 -1.61 -2.49
N ALA A 70 -1.04 -2.74 -1.77
CA ALA A 70 -1.49 -2.83 -0.39
C ALA A 70 -0.59 -2.01 0.55
N GLU A 71 0.73 -2.07 0.38
CA GLU A 71 1.69 -1.25 1.13
C GLU A 71 1.47 0.25 0.87
N ALA A 72 1.29 0.64 -0.39
CA ALA A 72 0.96 2.01 -0.75
C ALA A 72 -0.35 2.48 -0.11
N ALA A 73 -1.39 1.64 -0.08
CA ALA A 73 -2.66 1.96 0.54
C ALA A 73 -2.54 2.18 2.05
N VAL A 74 -1.74 1.36 2.76
CA VAL A 74 -1.43 1.54 4.18
C VAL A 74 -0.71 2.87 4.41
N ASN A 75 0.29 3.20 3.59
CA ASN A 75 1.03 4.46 3.71
C ASN A 75 0.13 5.69 3.50
N VAL A 76 -0.75 5.65 2.51
CA VAL A 76 -1.77 6.71 2.31
C VAL A 76 -2.74 6.78 3.49
N GLY A 77 -3.13 5.63 4.06
CA GLY A 77 -3.95 5.55 5.26
C GLY A 77 -3.31 6.26 6.46
N VAL A 78 -2.01 6.09 6.69
CA VAL A 78 -1.27 6.81 7.76
C VAL A 78 -1.38 8.32 7.58
N VAL A 79 -1.20 8.82 6.36
CA VAL A 79 -1.35 10.25 6.06
C VAL A 79 -2.78 10.73 6.31
N GLY A 80 -3.78 9.91 5.97
CA GLY A 80 -5.19 10.19 6.25
C GLY A 80 -5.48 10.34 7.74
N VAL A 81 -4.98 9.39 8.55
CA VAL A 81 -5.09 9.45 10.02
C VAL A 81 -4.39 10.69 10.57
N TYR A 82 -3.18 11.01 10.11
CA TYR A 82 -2.44 12.20 10.53
C TYR A 82 -3.21 13.50 10.23
N LYS A 83 -3.82 13.60 9.03
CA LYS A 83 -4.65 14.74 8.66
C LYS A 83 -5.89 14.86 9.54
N ALA A 84 -6.58 13.75 9.81
CA ALA A 84 -7.81 13.74 10.60
C ALA A 84 -7.55 14.17 12.06
N LEU A 85 -6.40 13.82 12.63
CA LEU A 85 -5.98 14.24 13.98
C LEU A 85 -5.61 15.73 14.10
N GLY A 86 -5.73 16.50 13.02
CA GLY A 86 -5.53 17.95 13.04
C GLY A 86 -4.11 18.40 12.70
N GLY A 87 -3.25 17.51 12.17
CA GLY A 87 -1.87 17.83 11.79
C GLY A 87 -1.71 18.96 10.75
N TRP A 88 -2.77 19.31 10.01
CA TRP A 88 -2.74 20.42 9.04
C TRP A 88 -2.89 21.81 9.67
N LYS A 89 -3.32 21.93 10.92
CA LYS A 89 -3.48 23.25 11.59
C LYS A 89 -2.16 23.89 12.05
N GLN A 90 -1.03 23.19 11.91
CA GLN A 90 0.30 23.74 12.22
C GLN A 90 1.01 24.38 11.02
N GLY A 91 0.40 24.36 9.82
CA GLY A 91 1.00 24.88 8.58
C GLY A 91 0.58 26.29 8.14
N GLU A 92 -0.35 26.94 8.84
CA GLU A 92 -0.69 28.34 8.55
C GLU A 92 0.32 29.25 9.27
N ALA A 93 1.56 29.29 8.76
CA ALA A 93 2.43 30.42 9.07
C ALA A 93 1.74 31.67 8.47
N PRO A 94 1.46 32.72 9.27
CA PRO A 94 0.83 33.92 8.73
C PRO A 94 1.71 34.44 7.59
N ALA A 95 1.12 34.59 6.41
CA ALA A 95 1.77 35.20 5.26
C ALA A 95 2.34 36.55 5.71
N ALA A 96 3.66 36.62 5.90
CA ALA A 96 4.32 37.87 6.21
C ALA A 96 3.98 38.85 5.09
N PRO A 97 3.45 40.05 5.40
CA PRO A 97 3.15 41.02 4.37
C PRO A 97 4.46 41.35 3.65
N VAL A 98 4.55 40.96 2.38
CA VAL A 98 5.66 41.33 1.52
C VAL A 98 5.57 42.85 1.38
N ALA A 99 6.37 43.57 2.17
CA ALA A 99 6.49 45.02 2.06
C ALA A 99 7.09 45.29 0.68
N VAL A 100 6.22 45.66 -0.27
CA VAL A 100 6.63 46.18 -1.57
C VAL A 100 7.31 47.52 -1.31
N LEU A 101 8.63 47.50 -1.13
CA LEU A 101 9.46 48.70 -1.20
C LEU A 101 9.51 49.15 -2.66
N ASN A 102 8.52 49.94 -3.04
CA ASN A 102 8.55 50.72 -4.27
C ASN A 102 9.02 52.14 -3.93
N ARG A 103 10.32 52.40 -4.13
CA ARG A 103 10.90 53.55 -4.84
C ARG A 103 12.36 53.73 -4.44
#